data_AF-A0AAP0IV84-F1
#
_entry.id   AF-A0AAP0IV84-F1
#
_cell.length_a   1.000
_cell.length_b   1.000
_cell.length_c   1.000
_cell.angle_alpha   90.00
_cell.angle_beta   90.00
_cell.angle_gamma   90.00
#
_symmetry.space_group_name_H-M   'P 1'
#
loop_
_entity.id
_entity.type
_entity.pdbx_description
1 polymer ?
#
loop_
_entity_poly.entity_id
_entity_poly.type
_entity_poly.pdbx_seq_one_letter_code
_entity_poly.pdbx_strand_id
1 'polypeptide(L)'
;MSIITSKYPTIKGINFDLLHVIERAPAFPVSVEHLGGDMFKCVPKGEAIFMKWILHDWSDECCLKLLKNCNDSLPSDGKLIVVEAILPEAAEKDVAARGLCQIDLFMMTQYPRGKERTDREFEALAIKTGFAGIRKICCVCNYWVIEFYKDI
;
A
#
# COMPACT_ATOMS: atom_id res chain seq x y z
N MET A 1 6.32 -1.78 -11.51
CA MET A 1 5.20 -2.43 -12.23
C MET A 1 5.67 -3.45 -13.28
N SER A 2 6.68 -3.16 -14.11
CA SER A 2 7.16 -4.08 -15.16
C SER A 2 7.48 -5.50 -14.69
N ILE A 3 8.06 -5.67 -13.49
CA ILE A 3 8.38 -7.00 -12.95
C ILE A 3 7.14 -7.89 -12.82
N ILE A 4 6.00 -7.33 -12.36
CA ILE A 4 4.76 -8.08 -12.17
C ILE A 4 4.17 -8.44 -13.53
N THR A 5 4.01 -7.48 -14.45
CA THR A 5 3.41 -7.73 -15.76
C THR A 5 4.31 -8.56 -16.69
N SER A 6 5.64 -8.52 -16.52
CA SER A 6 6.56 -9.43 -17.21
C SER A 6 6.44 -10.87 -16.70
N LYS A 7 6.22 -11.06 -15.39
CA LYS A 7 6.01 -12.40 -14.81
C LYS A 7 4.62 -12.97 -15.11
N TYR A 8 3.62 -12.10 -15.18
CA TYR A 8 2.22 -12.45 -15.46
C TYR A 8 1.69 -11.64 -16.66
N PRO A 9 1.98 -12.06 -17.90
CA PRO A 9 1.66 -11.27 -19.10
C PRO A 9 0.17 -11.07 -19.37
N THR A 10 -0.70 -11.85 -18.72
CA THR A 10 -2.16 -11.71 -18.79
C THR A 10 -2.67 -10.51 -17.99
N ILE A 11 -1.89 -10.00 -17.03
CA ILE A 11 -2.26 -8.84 -16.23
C ILE A 11 -2.01 -7.56 -17.03
N LYS A 12 -3.05 -6.73 -17.15
CA LYS A 12 -2.93 -5.35 -17.63
C LYS A 12 -2.63 -4.45 -16.43
N GLY A 13 -1.46 -3.81 -16.43
CA GLY A 13 -1.01 -2.97 -15.33
C GLY A 13 -1.35 -1.50 -15.55
N ILE A 14 -1.73 -0.81 -14.47
CA ILE A 14 -1.77 0.65 -14.42
C ILE A 14 -0.71 1.10 -13.41
N ASN A 15 0.19 1.97 -13.85
CA ASN A 15 1.10 2.71 -12.99
C ASN A 15 0.50 4.09 -12.70
N PHE A 16 0.11 4.34 -11.46
CA PHE A 16 -0.57 5.57 -11.05
C PHE A 16 0.27 6.35 -10.05
N ASP A 17 0.53 7.63 -10.34
CA ASP A 17 1.29 8.55 -9.49
C ASP A 17 0.89 10.00 -9.81
N LEU A 18 1.53 10.98 -9.17
CA LEU A 18 1.40 12.39 -9.52
C LEU A 18 1.85 12.63 -10.97
N LEU A 19 1.20 13.59 -11.64
CA LEU A 19 1.43 13.85 -13.07
C LEU A 19 2.91 14.07 -13.40
N HIS A 20 3.61 14.89 -12.62
CA HIS A 20 5.03 15.20 -12.84
C HIS A 20 5.98 14.00 -12.61
N VAL A 21 5.54 12.97 -11.86
CA VAL A 21 6.28 11.71 -11.67
C VAL A 21 6.08 10.82 -12.90
N ILE A 22 4.83 10.69 -13.34
CA ILE A 22 4.45 9.92 -14.53
C ILE A 22 5.13 10.44 -15.80
N GLU A 23 5.21 11.76 -15.98
CA GLU A 23 5.89 12.38 -17.13
C GLU A 23 7.37 11.98 -17.26
N ARG A 24 8.00 11.54 -16.16
CA ARG A 24 9.39 11.09 -16.10
C ARG A 24 9.53 9.57 -16.07
N ALA A 25 8.42 8.84 -16.04
CA ALA A 25 8.45 7.39 -15.97
C ALA A 25 8.97 6.79 -17.28
N PRO A 26 9.82 5.75 -17.22
CA PRO A 26 10.29 5.09 -18.43
C PRO A 26 9.11 4.44 -19.19
N ALA A 27 9.26 4.32 -20.49
CA ALA A 27 8.36 3.49 -21.29
C ALA A 27 8.46 2.04 -20.79
N PHE A 28 7.33 1.49 -20.36
CA PHE A 28 7.21 0.08 -20.01
C PHE A 28 6.69 -0.73 -21.21
N PRO A 29 6.75 -2.07 -21.16
CA PRO A 29 6.10 -2.90 -22.18
C PRO A 29 4.63 -2.52 -22.39
N VAL A 30 4.07 -2.87 -23.54
CA VAL A 30 2.67 -2.57 -23.97
C VAL A 30 1.60 -2.90 -22.91
N SER A 31 1.91 -3.74 -21.93
CA SER A 31 1.01 -4.15 -20.84
C SER A 31 0.93 -3.20 -19.65
N VAL A 32 1.64 -2.06 -19.62
CA VAL A 32 1.55 -1.08 -18.53
C VAL A 32 1.13 0.30 -19.05
N GLU A 33 -0.02 0.78 -18.60
CA GLU A 33 -0.51 2.13 -18.82
C GLU A 33 -0.05 3.06 -17.70
N HIS A 34 0.35 4.29 -18.04
CA HIS A 34 0.77 5.30 -17.09
C HIS A 34 -0.32 6.36 -16.91
N LEU A 35 -0.81 6.54 -15.68
CA LEU A 35 -1.87 7.51 -15.37
C LEU A 35 -1.44 8.48 -14.28
N GLY A 36 -1.47 9.77 -14.60
CA GLY A 36 -1.23 10.85 -13.64
C GLY A 36 -2.50 11.24 -12.89
N GLY A 37 -2.42 11.42 -11.56
CA GLY A 37 -3.55 11.91 -10.77
C GLY A 37 -3.21 12.18 -9.31
N ASP A 38 -4.26 12.28 -8.50
CA ASP A 38 -4.16 12.50 -7.05
C ASP A 38 -4.97 11.42 -6.34
N MET A 39 -4.27 10.52 -5.65
CA MET A 39 -4.86 9.38 -4.95
C MET A 39 -5.85 9.77 -3.85
N PHE A 40 -5.77 11.00 -3.33
CA PHE A 40 -6.72 11.54 -2.36
C PHE A 40 -8.00 12.06 -3.01
N LYS A 41 -8.07 12.14 -4.35
CA LYS A 41 -9.28 12.48 -5.09
C LYS A 41 -9.91 11.23 -5.70
N CYS A 42 -9.12 10.44 -6.42
CA CYS A 42 -9.56 9.18 -6.99
C CYS A 42 -8.36 8.28 -7.29
N VAL A 43 -8.61 6.98 -7.33
CA VAL A 43 -7.64 5.98 -7.83
C VAL A 43 -8.25 5.24 -9.01
N PRO A 44 -7.47 4.84 -10.02
CA PRO A 44 -7.98 4.07 -11.16
C PRO A 44 -8.70 2.79 -10.73
N LYS A 45 -9.72 2.39 -11.49
CA LYS A 45 -10.43 1.13 -11.27
C LYS A 45 -9.54 -0.07 -11.66
N GLY A 46 -9.66 -1.16 -10.92
CA GLY A 46 -8.94 -2.41 -11.21
C GLY A 46 -9.48 -3.57 -10.37
N GLU A 47 -9.12 -4.79 -10.76
CA GLU A 47 -9.46 -6.01 -9.99
C GLU A 47 -8.64 -6.11 -8.70
N ALA A 48 -7.42 -5.55 -8.71
CA ALA A 48 -6.59 -5.38 -7.54
C ALA A 48 -5.86 -4.03 -7.59
N ILE A 49 -5.63 -3.46 -6.41
CA ILE A 49 -4.76 -2.28 -6.23
C ILE A 49 -3.52 -2.74 -5.47
N PHE A 50 -2.34 -2.28 -5.89
CA PHE A 50 -1.09 -2.58 -5.22
C PHE A 50 -0.44 -1.29 -4.73
N MET A 51 -0.08 -1.24 -3.44
CA MET A 51 0.64 -0.13 -2.82
C MET A 51 1.84 -0.67 -2.04
N LYS A 52 3.01 -0.06 -2.23
CA LYS A 52 4.22 -0.39 -1.48
C LYS A 52 4.81 0.90 -0.95
N TRP A 53 5.04 0.99 0.36
CA TRP A 53 5.59 2.19 1.01
C TRP A 53 4.77 3.43 0.66
N ILE A 54 3.47 3.34 0.90
CA ILE A 54 2.54 4.45 0.68
C ILE A 54 1.88 4.82 1.98
N LEU A 55 1.26 3.86 2.68
CA LEU A 55 0.48 4.18 3.88
C LEU A 55 1.36 4.72 5.00
N HIS A 56 2.62 4.29 5.10
CA HIS A 56 3.53 4.78 6.13
C HIS A 56 3.93 6.26 5.98
N ASP A 57 3.78 6.86 4.79
CA ASP A 57 4.12 8.27 4.53
C ASP A 57 3.07 9.24 5.10
N TRP A 58 1.88 8.73 5.43
CA TRP A 58 0.69 9.55 5.69
C TRP A 58 0.10 9.33 7.08
N SER A 59 -0.59 10.36 7.57
CA SER A 59 -1.36 10.25 8.82
C SER A 59 -2.57 9.33 8.64
N ASP A 60 -3.14 8.90 9.75
CA ASP A 60 -4.31 8.01 9.74
C ASP A 60 -5.50 8.64 8.98
N GLU A 61 -5.72 9.95 9.07
CA GLU A 61 -6.79 10.65 8.34
C GLU A 61 -6.59 10.58 6.82
N CYS A 62 -5.35 10.77 6.36
CA CYS A 62 -4.98 10.63 4.96
C CYS A 62 -5.12 9.18 4.49
N CYS A 63 -4.65 8.21 5.28
CA CYS A 63 -4.82 6.79 4.99
C CYS A 63 -6.29 6.41 4.89
N LEU A 64 -7.16 6.88 5.79
CA LEU A 64 -8.60 6.63 5.73
C LEU A 64 -9.20 7.12 4.42
N LYS A 65 -8.84 8.34 3.98
CA LYS A 65 -9.31 8.91 2.71
C LYS A 65 -8.85 8.08 1.51
N LEU A 66 -7.57 7.73 1.48
CA LEU A 66 -6.96 6.94 0.40
C LEU A 66 -7.58 5.54 0.32
N LEU A 67 -7.63 4.83 1.44
CA LEU A 67 -8.18 3.49 1.52
C LEU A 67 -9.66 3.45 1.14
N LYS A 68 -10.43 4.50 1.49
CA LYS A 68 -11.81 4.62 1.03
C LYS A 68 -11.91 4.74 -0.49
N ASN A 69 -11.07 5.58 -1.11
CA ASN A 69 -10.98 5.68 -2.56
C ASN A 69 -10.59 4.33 -3.21
N CYS A 70 -9.65 3.58 -2.60
CA CYS A 70 -9.30 2.25 -3.05
C CYS A 70 -10.48 1.27 -2.97
N ASN A 71 -11.21 1.25 -1.85
CA ASN A 71 -12.37 0.38 -1.67
C ASN A 71 -13.44 0.64 -2.74
N ASP A 72 -13.70 1.92 -3.05
CA ASP A 72 -14.69 2.36 -4.03
C ASP A 72 -14.26 2.07 -5.48
N SER A 73 -12.96 2.00 -5.76
CA SER A 73 -12.41 1.67 -7.09
C SER A 73 -12.25 0.16 -7.35
N LEU A 74 -12.45 -0.68 -6.33
CA LEU A 74 -12.40 -2.13 -6.43
C LEU A 74 -13.80 -2.74 -6.65
N PRO A 75 -13.93 -3.82 -7.43
CA PRO A 75 -15.16 -4.62 -7.47
C PRO A 75 -15.45 -5.27 -6.11
N SER A 76 -16.56 -6.00 -5.99
CA SER A 76 -16.94 -6.66 -4.73
C SER A 76 -15.93 -7.73 -4.30
N ASP A 77 -15.40 -8.49 -5.26
CA ASP A 77 -14.37 -9.52 -5.08
C ASP A 77 -12.93 -8.96 -5.22
N GLY A 78 -12.80 -7.64 -5.35
CA GLY A 78 -11.53 -6.96 -5.50
C GLY A 78 -10.75 -6.90 -4.19
N LYS A 79 -9.43 -6.76 -4.30
CA LYS A 79 -8.54 -6.64 -3.13
C LYS A 79 -7.53 -5.53 -3.26
N LEU A 80 -7.18 -4.96 -2.11
CA LEU A 80 -6.06 -4.05 -2.00
C LEU A 80 -4.87 -4.81 -1.38
N ILE A 81 -3.72 -4.75 -2.04
CA ILE A 81 -2.47 -5.40 -1.63
C ILE A 81 -1.51 -4.31 -1.19
N VAL A 82 -1.10 -4.37 0.07
CA VAL A 82 -0.23 -3.39 0.72
C VAL A 82 1.09 -4.06 1.10
N VAL A 83 2.21 -3.39 0.85
CA VAL A 83 3.54 -3.85 1.25
C VAL A 83 4.17 -2.81 2.16
N GLU A 84 4.17 -3.10 3.46
CA GLU A 84 4.60 -2.18 4.51
C GLU A 84 5.36 -2.93 5.62
N ALA A 85 6.11 -2.19 6.41
CA ALA A 85 6.61 -2.70 7.68
C ALA A 85 5.44 -2.81 8.68
N ILE A 86 5.54 -3.77 9.60
CA ILE A 86 4.58 -3.91 10.71
C ILE A 86 5.36 -3.85 12.01
N LEU A 87 5.03 -2.88 12.86
CA LEU A 87 5.62 -2.78 14.19
C LEU A 87 5.11 -3.92 15.10
N PRO A 88 5.99 -4.51 15.93
CA PRO A 88 5.55 -5.43 16.96
C PRO A 88 4.71 -4.69 18.00
N GLU A 89 3.69 -5.37 18.55
CA GLU A 89 2.78 -4.82 19.58
C GLU A 89 3.50 -4.52 20.91
N ALA A 90 4.64 -5.19 21.13
CA ALA A 90 5.48 -4.99 22.30
C ALA A 90 6.93 -4.74 21.86
N ALA A 91 7.70 -4.05 22.71
CA ALA A 91 9.11 -3.81 22.44
C ALA A 91 9.87 -5.15 22.45
N GLU A 92 10.38 -5.53 21.28
CA GLU A 92 11.19 -6.73 21.08
C GLU A 92 12.68 -6.37 20.93
N LYS A 93 13.57 -7.27 21.37
CA LYS A 93 15.02 -7.00 21.45
C LYS A 93 15.81 -7.54 20.28
N ASP A 94 15.19 -8.28 19.37
CA ASP A 94 15.87 -8.88 18.22
C ASP A 94 16.26 -7.82 17.17
N VAL A 95 17.08 -8.25 16.23
CA VAL A 95 17.67 -7.37 15.20
C VAL A 95 16.61 -6.85 14.23
N ALA A 96 15.58 -7.63 13.93
CA ALA A 96 14.52 -7.22 13.01
C ALA A 96 13.64 -6.13 13.65
N ALA A 97 13.26 -6.32 14.92
CA ALA A 97 12.53 -5.31 15.69
C ALA A 97 13.30 -3.99 15.80
N ARG A 98 14.62 -4.04 16.02
CA ARG A 98 15.47 -2.82 16.02
C ARG A 98 15.50 -2.14 14.65
N GLY A 99 15.59 -2.91 13.56
CA GLY A 99 15.57 -2.37 12.21
C GLY A 99 14.25 -1.65 11.89
N LEU A 100 13.12 -2.19 12.34
CA LEU A 100 11.81 -1.55 12.21
C LEU A 100 11.73 -0.24 12.99
N CYS A 101 12.21 -0.20 14.23
CA CYS A 101 12.28 1.04 15.01
C CYS A 101 13.18 2.10 14.35
N GLN A 102 14.26 1.70 13.69
CA GLN A 102 15.12 2.63 12.95
C GLN A 102 14.40 3.23 11.74
N ILE A 103 13.60 2.43 11.03
CA ILE A 103 12.74 2.92 9.94
C ILE A 103 11.71 3.91 10.49
N ASP A 104 11.03 3.59 11.59
CA ASP A 104 10.04 4.48 12.18
C ASP A 104 10.64 5.83 12.65
N LEU A 105 11.84 5.79 13.24
CA LEU A 105 12.61 7.02 13.55
C LEU A 105 12.97 7.80 12.28
N PHE A 106 13.34 7.13 11.19
CA PHE A 106 13.58 7.79 9.91
C PHE A 106 12.30 8.45 9.39
N MET A 107 11.16 7.75 9.43
CA MET A 107 9.85 8.29 9.03
C MET A 107 9.52 9.56 9.83
N MET A 108 9.70 9.54 11.15
CA MET A 108 9.48 10.71 12.01
C MET A 108 10.29 11.95 11.58
N THR A 109 11.52 11.76 11.07
CA THR A 109 12.38 12.88 10.65
C THR A 109 12.09 13.41 9.24
N GLN A 110 11.73 12.52 8.30
CA GLN A 110 11.55 12.90 6.88
C GLN A 110 10.09 13.17 6.52
N TYR A 111 9.16 12.52 7.21
CA TYR A 111 7.73 12.57 6.97
C TYR A 111 7.02 12.89 8.28
N PRO A 112 6.85 14.18 8.64
CA PRO A 112 6.35 14.59 9.97
C PRO A 112 4.95 14.06 10.33
N ARG A 113 4.24 13.46 9.37
CA ARG A 113 2.90 12.89 9.51
C ARG A 113 2.86 11.38 9.26
N GLY A 114 3.96 10.79 8.81
CA GLY A 114 4.10 9.37 8.57
C GLY A 114 4.45 8.61 9.84
N LYS A 115 4.12 7.33 9.88
CA LYS A 115 4.48 6.39 10.94
C LYS A 115 4.44 4.97 10.43
N GLU A 116 5.26 4.11 11.01
CA GLU A 116 5.03 2.67 10.92
C GLU A 116 3.83 2.29 11.80
N ARG A 117 3.15 1.19 11.45
CA ARG A 117 1.90 0.78 12.10
C ARG A 117 1.97 -0.66 12.60
N THR A 118 1.25 -0.92 13.67
CA THR A 118 0.97 -2.26 14.18
C THR A 118 -0.06 -2.98 13.32
N ASP A 119 -0.16 -4.30 13.49
CA ASP A 119 -1.17 -5.14 12.83
C ASP A 119 -2.60 -4.66 13.15
N ARG A 120 -2.85 -4.30 14.42
CA ARG A 120 -4.15 -3.77 14.87
C ARG A 120 -4.49 -2.42 14.26
N GLU A 121 -3.52 -1.55 14.06
CA GLU A 121 -3.75 -0.26 13.41
C GLU A 121 -4.12 -0.44 11.92
N PHE A 122 -3.46 -1.35 11.21
CA PHE A 122 -3.86 -1.69 9.83
C PHE A 122 -5.26 -2.29 9.77
N GLU A 123 -5.61 -3.21 10.67
CA GLU A 123 -6.96 -3.79 10.76
C GLU A 123 -8.01 -2.70 11.02
N ALA A 124 -7.74 -1.79 11.96
CA ALA A 124 -8.64 -0.68 12.26
C ALA A 124 -8.85 0.26 11.07
N LEU A 125 -7.81 0.53 10.27
CA LEU A 125 -7.93 1.30 9.04
C LEU A 125 -8.77 0.57 7.98
N ALA A 126 -8.60 -0.74 7.84
CA ALA A 126 -9.35 -1.56 6.89
C ALA A 126 -10.87 -1.50 7.19
N ILE A 127 -11.25 -1.82 8.44
CA ILE A 127 -12.64 -1.83 8.88
C ILE A 127 -13.31 -0.47 8.71
N LYS A 128 -12.62 0.62 9.09
CA LYS A 128 -13.16 1.99 8.99
C LYS A 128 -13.39 2.44 7.54
N THR A 129 -12.79 1.78 6.56
CA THR A 129 -12.82 2.19 5.14
C THR A 129 -13.64 1.25 4.26
N GLY A 130 -14.37 0.31 4.88
CA GLY A 130 -15.31 -0.58 4.20
C GLY A 130 -14.70 -1.87 3.69
N PHE A 131 -13.48 -2.22 4.11
CA PHE A 131 -12.97 -3.58 3.97
C PHE A 131 -13.47 -4.44 5.13
N ALA A 132 -13.58 -5.75 4.92
CA ALA A 132 -14.00 -6.71 5.94
C ALA A 132 -12.87 -7.07 6.93
N GLY A 133 -11.61 -6.84 6.55
CA GLY A 133 -10.43 -7.02 7.42
C GLY A 133 -9.15 -7.10 6.60
N ILE A 134 -8.06 -7.52 7.25
CA ILE A 134 -6.77 -7.78 6.60
C ILE A 134 -6.30 -9.24 6.73
N ARG A 135 -5.44 -9.67 5.82
CA ARG A 135 -4.75 -10.95 5.86
C ARG A 135 -3.27 -10.76 5.52
N LYS A 136 -2.38 -11.21 6.41
CA LYS A 136 -0.94 -11.24 6.15
C LYS A 136 -0.59 -12.48 5.32
N ILE A 137 0.02 -12.27 4.16
CA ILE A 137 0.32 -13.33 3.19
C ILE A 137 1.74 -13.86 3.37
N CYS A 138 2.74 -12.99 3.39
CA CYS A 138 4.12 -13.34 3.60
C CYS A 138 4.93 -12.14 4.10
N CYS A 139 6.11 -12.40 4.65
CA CYS A 139 7.07 -11.38 5.07
C CYS A 139 8.38 -11.59 4.31
N VAL A 140 8.89 -10.52 3.68
CA VAL A 140 10.15 -10.53 2.94
C VAL A 140 10.95 -9.31 3.36
N CYS A 141 12.14 -9.52 3.93
CA CYS A 141 13.04 -8.45 4.37
C CYS A 141 12.36 -7.42 5.31
N ASN A 142 11.59 -7.90 6.29
CA ASN A 142 10.80 -7.12 7.26
C ASN A 142 9.59 -6.36 6.68
N TYR A 143 9.26 -6.56 5.40
CA TYR A 143 8.05 -6.02 4.80
C TYR A 143 7.01 -7.12 4.63
N TRP A 144 5.82 -6.87 5.16
CA TRP A 144 4.68 -7.75 5.03
C TRP A 144 3.89 -7.43 3.78
N VAL A 145 3.49 -8.48 3.05
CA VAL A 145 2.42 -8.39 2.06
C VAL A 145 1.10 -8.59 2.80
N ILE A 146 0.27 -7.55 2.84
CA ILE A 146 -1.00 -7.47 3.55
C ILE A 146 -2.11 -7.33 2.51
N GLU A 147 -3.09 -8.24 2.52
CA GLU A 147 -4.29 -8.12 1.70
C GLU A 147 -5.44 -7.53 2.53
N PHE A 148 -6.03 -6.44 2.05
CA PHE A 148 -7.29 -5.87 2.52
C PHE A 148 -8.40 -6.45 1.64
N TYR A 149 -9.32 -7.21 2.24
CA TYR A 149 -10.37 -7.95 1.53
C TYR A 149 -11.75 -7.38 1.82
N LYS A 150 -12.70 -7.54 0.89
CA LYS A 150 -14.07 -6.98 0.99
C LYS A 150 -15.10 -8.01 1.48
N ASP A 151 -14.88 -9.30 1.20
CA ASP A 151 -15.74 -10.43 1.63
C ASP A 151 -14.89 -11.55 2.26
N ILE A 152 -15.49 -12.30 3.19
CA ILE A 152 -14.86 -13.37 3.99
C ILE A 152 -14.61 -14.65 3.17
#